data_AF-A0A933C7G7-F1
#
_entry.id   AF-A0A933C7G7-F1
#
_cell.length_a   1.000
_cell.length_b   1.000
_cell.length_c   1.000
_cell.angle_alpha   90.00
_cell.angle_beta   90.00
_cell.angle_gamma   90.00
#
_symmetry.space_group_name_H-M   'P 1'
#
loop_
_entity.id
_entity.type
_entity.pdbx_description
1 polymer ?
#
loop_
_entity_poly.entity_id
_entity_poly.type
_entity_poly.pdbx_seq_one_letter_code
_entity_poly.pdbx_strand_id
1 'polypeptide(L)'
;MRIFVLTCAVVSFVSAQQPVPDTLSGLHEMLENLSDLDPSDEAIPDQAEEFLDLHENPIDLNRAGFRELQRIPAITPLLAYRIIAFRKQTHFESAAELLTIEGVSSDVYDRIVPFVIVKPRPGKRTFLNLRSRIRKNLQQRKGIQNSAYAGSGENILYRIHGRTYLSETVSVE
;
A
#
# COMPACT_ATOMS: atom_id res chain seq x y z
N MET A 1 -72.32 64.36 -8.45
CA MET A 1 -71.07 64.37 -9.24
C MET A 1 -69.93 63.82 -8.41
N ARG A 2 -69.50 62.59 -8.69
CA ARG A 2 -68.11 62.16 -8.92
C ARG A 2 -68.08 60.63 -8.94
N ILE A 3 -67.90 60.14 -10.14
CA ILE A 3 -67.78 58.75 -10.57
C ILE A 3 -66.39 58.25 -10.15
N PHE A 4 -66.28 57.05 -9.58
CA PHE A 4 -65.13 56.20 -9.80
C PHE A 4 -65.59 54.74 -9.90
N VAL A 5 -65.59 54.29 -11.15
CA VAL A 5 -65.61 52.91 -11.59
C VAL A 5 -64.36 52.23 -11.04
N LEU A 6 -64.47 51.05 -10.42
CA LEU A 6 -63.39 50.07 -10.53
C LEU A 6 -63.95 48.66 -10.52
N THR A 7 -63.92 48.12 -11.72
CA THR A 7 -64.32 46.79 -12.14
C THR A 7 -63.44 45.71 -11.52
N CYS A 8 -64.12 44.62 -11.14
CA CYS A 8 -63.68 43.22 -11.23
C CYS A 8 -62.29 43.02 -11.86
N ALA A 9 -61.29 42.68 -11.05
CA ALA A 9 -60.04 42.08 -11.52
C ALA A 9 -59.94 40.70 -10.87
N VAL A 10 -60.23 39.70 -11.70
CA VAL A 10 -60.06 38.27 -11.47
C VAL A 10 -58.72 38.03 -10.79
N VAL A 11 -58.75 37.32 -9.66
CA VAL A 11 -57.58 36.74 -9.01
C VAL A 11 -57.02 35.69 -9.97
N SER A 12 -56.23 36.13 -10.94
CA SER A 12 -55.36 35.26 -11.71
C SER A 12 -54.11 35.05 -10.87
N PHE A 13 -54.18 34.04 -10.03
CA PHE A 13 -53.00 33.40 -9.43
C PHE A 13 -52.17 32.83 -10.59
N VAL A 14 -51.34 33.68 -11.18
CA VAL A 14 -50.31 33.26 -12.12
C VAL A 14 -49.29 32.49 -11.30
N SER A 15 -49.20 31.19 -11.59
CA SER A 15 -48.12 30.34 -11.14
C SER A 15 -46.79 30.99 -11.53
N ALA A 16 -46.11 31.63 -10.59
CA ALA A 16 -44.73 32.04 -10.76
C ALA A 16 -43.86 30.78 -10.64
N GLN A 17 -43.93 29.93 -11.67
CA GLN A 17 -42.91 28.94 -11.95
C GLN A 17 -41.62 29.73 -12.17
N GLN A 18 -40.79 29.82 -11.14
CA GLN A 18 -39.43 30.36 -11.29
C GLN A 18 -38.71 29.45 -12.31
N PRO A 19 -38.07 29.99 -13.36
CA PRO A 19 -37.27 29.17 -14.24
C PRO A 19 -36.17 28.53 -13.40
N VAL A 20 -36.16 27.20 -13.30
CA VAL A 20 -35.05 26.47 -12.68
C VAL A 20 -33.85 26.74 -13.60
N PRO A 21 -32.80 27.45 -13.15
CA PRO A 21 -31.64 27.66 -13.99
C PRO A 21 -31.06 26.30 -14.33
N ASP A 22 -30.74 26.09 -15.61
CA ASP A 22 -30.15 24.86 -16.13
C ASP A 22 -28.95 24.50 -15.24
N THR A 23 -29.12 23.48 -14.41
CA THR A 23 -28.13 23.07 -13.40
C THR A 23 -26.81 22.67 -14.04
N LEU A 24 -26.84 22.27 -15.32
CA LEU A 24 -25.66 22.01 -16.12
C LEU A 24 -24.89 23.28 -16.51
N SER A 25 -25.56 24.42 -16.75
CA SER A 25 -24.89 25.69 -17.07
C SER A 25 -24.25 26.32 -15.84
N GLY A 26 -24.94 26.28 -14.69
CA GLY A 26 -24.36 26.78 -13.43
C GLY A 26 -23.17 25.95 -12.96
N LEU A 27 -23.18 24.64 -13.18
CA LEU A 27 -22.01 23.79 -12.93
C LEU A 27 -20.87 24.04 -13.92
N HIS A 28 -21.17 24.38 -15.17
CA HIS A 28 -20.16 24.72 -16.16
C HIS A 28 -19.43 26.02 -15.80
N GLU A 29 -20.16 27.06 -15.40
CA GLU A 29 -19.58 28.31 -14.89
C GLU A 29 -18.78 28.10 -13.59
N MET A 30 -19.26 27.26 -12.67
CA MET A 30 -18.49 26.92 -11.47
C MET A 30 -17.20 26.15 -11.79
N LEU A 31 -17.23 25.27 -12.79
CA LEU A 31 -16.06 24.50 -13.24
C LEU A 31 -15.05 25.37 -13.99
N GLU A 32 -15.52 26.33 -14.77
CA GLU A 32 -14.68 27.31 -15.49
C GLU A 32 -13.96 28.23 -14.49
N ASN A 33 -14.68 28.74 -13.48
CA ASN A 33 -14.09 29.50 -12.36
C ASN A 33 -13.10 28.68 -11.52
N LEU A 34 -13.30 27.36 -11.38
CA LEU A 34 -12.33 26.48 -10.70
C LEU A 34 -11.08 26.21 -11.54
N SER A 35 -11.15 26.36 -12.86
CA SER A 35 -10.01 26.15 -13.76
C SER A 35 -9.07 27.36 -13.83
N ASP A 36 -9.58 28.55 -13.50
CA ASP A 36 -8.82 29.81 -13.42
C ASP A 36 -8.09 29.98 -12.07
N LEU A 37 -8.32 29.08 -11.11
CA LEU A 37 -7.52 29.01 -9.89
C LEU A 37 -6.24 28.24 -10.20
N ASP A 38 -5.12 28.95 -10.30
CA ASP A 38 -3.80 28.32 -10.35
C ASP A 38 -3.62 27.52 -9.04
N PRO A 39 -3.52 26.18 -9.08
CA PRO A 39 -3.46 25.35 -7.87
C PRO A 39 -2.21 25.63 -7.02
N SER A 40 -1.32 26.50 -7.49
CA SER A 40 -0.13 26.97 -6.79
C SER A 40 -0.35 28.13 -5.82
N ASP A 41 -1.50 28.84 -5.87
CA ASP A 41 -1.71 30.06 -5.06
C ASP A 41 -2.53 29.84 -3.77
N GLU A 42 -3.23 28.71 -3.64
CA GLU A 42 -3.69 28.25 -2.32
C GLU A 42 -2.53 27.53 -1.64
N ALA A 43 -1.78 28.26 -0.80
CA ALA A 43 -0.76 27.68 0.05
C ALA A 43 -1.35 26.47 0.80
N ILE A 44 -1.02 25.27 0.34
CA ILE A 44 -1.37 24.02 1.02
C ILE A 44 -0.81 24.18 2.43
N PRO A 45 -1.63 24.02 3.49
CA PRO A 45 -1.13 24.17 4.85
C PRO A 45 0.09 23.26 5.03
N ASP A 46 1.19 23.75 5.62
CA ASP A 46 2.45 23.00 5.80
C ASP A 46 2.24 21.57 6.36
N GLN A 47 1.17 21.37 7.13
CA GLN A 47 0.79 20.07 7.71
C GLN A 47 0.17 19.09 6.71
N ALA A 48 -0.52 19.60 5.69
CA ALA A 48 -1.13 18.78 4.64
C ALA A 48 -0.06 18.24 3.67
N GLU A 49 0.99 19.00 3.37
CA GLU A 49 2.16 18.49 2.64
C GLU A 49 2.83 17.34 3.41
N GLU A 50 3.05 17.48 4.72
CA GLU A 50 3.64 16.42 5.54
C GLU A 50 2.78 15.14 5.57
N PHE A 51 1.45 15.26 5.55
CA PHE A 51 0.57 14.09 5.50
C PHE A 51 0.60 13.39 4.14
N LEU A 52 0.72 14.14 3.04
CA LEU A 52 0.91 13.55 1.71
C LEU A 52 2.23 12.79 1.65
N ASP A 53 3.31 13.38 2.17
CA ASP A 53 4.63 12.74 2.25
C ASP A 53 4.59 11.42 3.03
N LEU A 54 3.89 11.39 4.17
CA LEU A 54 3.72 10.17 4.99
C LEU A 54 2.89 9.10 4.28
N HIS A 55 1.91 9.50 3.47
CA HIS A 55 1.10 8.57 2.70
C HIS A 55 1.93 7.94 1.57
N GLU A 56 2.75 8.72 0.88
CA GLU A 56 3.64 8.21 -0.16
C GLU A 56 4.82 7.39 0.41
N ASN A 57 5.30 7.77 1.59
CA ASN A 57 6.43 7.14 2.26
C ASN A 57 6.05 6.64 3.66
N PRO A 58 5.29 5.52 3.75
CA PRO A 58 4.81 5.01 5.02
C PRO A 58 5.95 4.58 5.94
N ILE A 59 5.74 4.83 7.23
CA ILE A 59 6.75 4.61 8.27
C ILE A 59 6.73 3.14 8.71
N ASP A 60 7.92 2.52 8.75
CA ASP A 60 8.07 1.14 9.21
C ASP A 60 8.02 1.05 10.74
N LEU A 61 6.94 0.49 11.29
CA LEU A 61 6.70 0.38 12.75
C LEU A 61 7.85 -0.30 13.49
N ASN A 62 8.51 -1.26 12.84
CA ASN A 62 9.59 -2.03 13.43
C ASN A 62 10.93 -1.27 13.47
N ARG A 63 11.09 -0.22 12.68
CA ARG A 63 12.35 0.54 12.56
C ARG A 63 12.26 2.00 12.98
N ALA A 64 11.06 2.58 12.96
CA ALA A 64 10.82 4.01 13.17
C ALA A 64 11.39 4.53 14.49
N GLY A 65 11.94 5.74 14.48
CA GLY A 65 12.33 6.47 15.68
C GLY A 65 11.12 7.03 16.46
N PHE A 66 11.35 7.46 17.70
CA PHE A 66 10.29 8.06 18.52
C PHE A 66 9.68 9.32 17.88
N ARG A 67 10.53 10.23 17.36
CA ARG A 67 10.06 11.45 16.69
C ARG A 67 9.39 11.17 15.36
N GLU A 68 9.82 10.14 14.64
CA GLU A 68 9.18 9.73 13.37
C GLU A 68 7.75 9.24 13.62
N LEU A 69 7.55 8.42 14.65
CA LEU A 69 6.21 7.97 15.04
C LEU A 69 5.29 9.14 15.43
N GLN A 70 5.81 10.19 16.05
CA GLN A 70 5.02 11.37 16.44
C GLN A 70 4.55 12.23 15.26
N ARG A 71 5.13 12.07 14.07
CA ARG A 71 4.65 12.76 12.86
C ARG A 71 3.32 12.19 12.37
N ILE A 72 3.06 10.93 12.70
CA ILE A 72 1.85 10.24 12.27
C ILE A 72 0.64 10.84 13.01
N PRO A 73 -0.44 11.20 12.28
CA PRO A 73 -1.65 11.71 12.91
C PRO A 73 -2.21 10.71 13.93
N ALA A 74 -2.81 11.22 14.99
CA ALA A 74 -3.34 10.45 16.13
C ALA A 74 -2.30 9.70 17.00
N ILE A 75 -1.01 9.72 16.66
CA ILE A 75 0.03 9.17 17.54
C ILE A 75 0.47 10.21 18.57
N THR A 76 0.06 10.00 19.82
CA THR A 76 0.52 10.80 20.95
C THR A 76 1.92 10.34 21.43
N PRO A 77 2.67 11.18 22.16
CA PRO A 77 3.97 10.78 22.73
C PRO A 77 3.89 9.51 23.60
N LEU A 78 2.79 9.33 24.35
CA LEU A 78 2.56 8.13 25.16
C LEU A 78 2.35 6.90 24.27
N LEU A 79 1.57 7.03 23.20
CA LEU A 79 1.31 5.96 22.25
C LEU A 79 2.59 5.56 21.50
N ALA A 80 3.40 6.53 21.06
CA ALA A 80 4.70 6.27 20.45
C ALA A 80 5.64 5.50 21.39
N TYR A 81 5.65 5.83 22.68
CA TYR A 81 6.41 5.07 23.69
C TYR A 81 5.90 3.63 23.79
N ARG A 82 4.58 3.42 23.83
CA ARG A 82 3.96 2.09 23.89
C ARG A 82 4.28 1.24 22.65
N ILE A 83 4.25 1.82 21.44
CA ILE A 83 4.65 1.15 20.19
C ILE A 83 6.11 0.68 20.29
N ILE A 84 7.02 1.54 20.74
CA ILE A 84 8.43 1.20 20.89
C ILE A 84 8.64 0.13 21.97
N ALA A 85 7.87 0.18 23.06
CA ALA A 85 7.93 -0.83 24.11
C ALA A 85 7.41 -2.18 23.61
N PHE A 86 6.30 -2.19 22.87
CA PHE A 86 5.72 -3.38 22.26
C PHE A 86 6.72 -4.06 21.32
N ARG A 87 7.30 -3.34 20.35
CA ARG A 87 8.25 -3.93 19.38
C ARG A 87 9.54 -4.48 19.99
N LYS A 88 9.92 -4.00 21.18
CA LYS A 88 11.08 -4.51 21.93
C LYS A 88 10.80 -5.88 22.55
N GLN A 89 9.54 -6.15 22.88
CA GLN A 89 9.09 -7.44 23.43
C GLN A 89 8.72 -8.40 22.31
N THR A 90 7.89 -7.94 21.37
CA THR A 90 7.36 -8.71 20.25
C THR A 90 7.47 -7.89 18.99
N HIS A 91 8.18 -8.36 17.97
CA HIS A 91 8.25 -7.67 16.69
C HIS A 91 6.86 -7.61 16.04
N PHE A 92 6.52 -6.50 15.37
CA PHE A 92 5.27 -6.45 14.61
C PHE A 92 5.38 -7.39 13.41
N GLU A 93 4.42 -8.29 13.22
CA GLU A 93 4.27 -9.09 12.00
C GLU A 93 3.22 -8.48 11.07
N SER A 94 2.19 -7.84 11.64
CA SER A 94 1.16 -7.09 10.92
C SER A 94 0.85 -5.75 11.59
N ALA A 95 0.37 -4.77 10.80
CA ALA A 95 -0.13 -3.51 11.33
C ALA A 95 -1.33 -3.70 12.27
N ALA A 96 -2.13 -4.77 12.09
CA ALA A 96 -3.30 -5.08 12.92
C ALA A 96 -2.96 -5.26 14.41
N GLU A 97 -1.73 -5.66 14.73
CA GLU A 97 -1.26 -5.80 16.11
C GLU A 97 -1.25 -4.48 16.89
N LEU A 98 -1.30 -3.33 16.21
CA LEU A 98 -1.48 -2.03 16.87
C LEU A 98 -2.72 -2.00 17.77
N LEU A 99 -3.80 -2.71 17.41
CA LEU A 99 -5.02 -2.81 18.22
C LEU A 99 -4.82 -3.49 19.57
N THR A 100 -3.72 -4.25 19.74
CA THR A 100 -3.38 -4.87 21.04
C THR A 100 -2.76 -3.88 22.02
N ILE A 101 -2.32 -2.72 21.53
CA ILE A 101 -1.67 -1.70 22.34
C ILE A 101 -2.75 -0.87 23.03
N GLU A 102 -2.62 -0.74 24.34
CA GLU A 102 -3.49 0.10 25.14
C GLU A 102 -3.50 1.55 24.59
N GLY A 103 -4.69 2.09 24.36
CA GLY A 103 -4.88 3.44 23.82
C GLY A 103 -5.02 3.51 22.29
N VAL A 104 -4.91 2.38 21.58
CA VAL A 104 -5.29 2.28 20.17
C VAL A 104 -6.73 1.75 20.10
N SER A 105 -7.69 2.64 19.82
CA SER A 105 -9.05 2.25 19.45
C SER A 105 -9.15 2.00 17.94
N SER A 106 -10.26 1.43 17.46
CA SER A 106 -10.52 1.28 16.01
C SER A 106 -10.38 2.61 15.27
N ASP A 107 -10.95 3.69 15.82
CA ASP A 107 -10.88 5.02 15.21
C ASP A 107 -9.46 5.59 15.12
N VAL A 108 -8.59 5.21 16.05
CA VAL A 108 -7.18 5.60 16.05
C VAL A 108 -6.40 4.74 15.06
N TYR A 109 -6.67 3.44 15.04
CA TYR A 109 -6.10 2.51 14.08
C TYR A 109 -6.37 2.94 12.64
N ASP A 110 -7.63 3.22 12.29
CA ASP A 110 -8.03 3.60 10.93
C ASP A 110 -7.32 4.88 10.44
N ARG A 111 -6.96 5.79 11.35
CA ARG A 111 -6.19 7.00 11.04
C ARG A 111 -4.70 6.75 10.88
N ILE A 112 -4.16 5.73 11.55
CA ILE A 112 -2.71 5.43 11.55
C ILE A 112 -2.34 4.54 10.37
N VAL A 113 -3.18 3.54 10.06
CA VAL A 113 -2.92 2.50 9.05
C VAL A 113 -2.42 3.03 7.71
N PRO A 114 -2.97 4.11 7.13
CA PRO A 114 -2.51 4.62 5.84
C PRO A 114 -1.05 5.08 5.84
N PHE A 115 -0.51 5.44 7.00
CA PHE A 115 0.83 6.05 7.14
C PHE A 115 1.88 5.08 7.67
N VAL A 116 1.53 3.80 7.87
CA VAL A 116 2.41 2.81 8.48
C VAL A 116 2.53 1.54 7.66
N ILE A 117 3.69 0.91 7.75
CA ILE A 117 3.96 -0.38 7.13
C ILE A 117 4.70 -1.28 8.11
N VAL A 118 4.54 -2.59 7.92
CA VAL A 118 5.33 -3.60 8.63
C VAL A 118 6.13 -4.37 7.58
N LYS A 119 7.45 -4.18 7.56
CA LYS A 119 8.30 -4.90 6.62
C LYS A 119 8.59 -6.30 7.17
N PRO A 120 8.43 -7.37 6.36
CA PRO A 120 8.76 -8.70 6.81
C PRO A 120 10.25 -8.79 7.11
N ARG A 121 10.60 -9.53 8.17
CA ARG A 121 12.00 -9.80 8.48
C ARG A 121 12.62 -10.56 7.30
N PRO A 122 13.80 -10.18 6.81
CA PRO A 122 14.48 -10.98 5.81
C PRO A 122 14.72 -12.38 6.40
N GLY A 123 14.04 -13.38 5.82
CA GLY A 123 14.13 -14.77 6.26
C GLY A 123 15.58 -15.23 6.29
N LYS A 124 15.90 -16.17 7.19
CA LYS A 124 17.26 -16.74 7.23
C LYS A 124 17.46 -17.47 5.92
N ARG A 125 18.41 -17.00 5.11
CA ARG A 125 18.82 -17.65 3.86
C ARG A 125 19.43 -19.02 4.17
N THR A 126 18.57 -20.03 4.25
CA THR A 126 19.00 -21.41 4.41
C THR A 126 19.43 -21.91 3.04
N PHE A 127 20.68 -22.36 2.94
CA PHE A 127 21.18 -22.96 1.73
C PHE A 127 20.88 -24.45 1.76
N LEU A 128 20.28 -24.97 0.69
CA LEU A 128 20.19 -26.40 0.47
C LEU A 128 21.40 -26.82 -0.38
N ASN A 129 22.24 -27.69 0.20
CA ASN A 129 23.32 -28.34 -0.52
C ASN A 129 22.73 -29.45 -1.41
N LEU A 130 22.37 -29.11 -2.65
CA LEU A 130 21.87 -30.10 -3.61
C LEU A 130 23.05 -30.87 -4.19
N ARG A 131 23.14 -32.16 -3.84
CA ARG A 131 24.11 -33.09 -4.41
C ARG A 131 23.40 -33.91 -5.49
N SER A 132 23.61 -33.56 -6.75
CA SER A 132 23.04 -34.33 -7.88
C SER A 132 24.13 -35.19 -8.53
N ARG A 133 23.75 -36.41 -8.93
CA ARG A 133 24.59 -37.31 -9.73
C ARG A 133 23.94 -37.50 -11.08
N ILE A 134 24.57 -37.01 -12.14
CA ILE A 134 24.13 -37.31 -13.51
C ILE A 134 24.88 -38.56 -14.00
N ARG A 135 24.13 -39.61 -14.34
CA ARG A 135 24.66 -40.78 -15.04
C ARG A 135 24.63 -40.51 -16.53
N LYS A 136 25.78 -40.50 -17.20
CA LYS A 136 25.83 -40.53 -18.67
C LYS A 136 26.18 -41.94 -19.11
N ASN A 137 25.30 -42.58 -19.87
CA ASN A 137 25.51 -43.94 -20.34
C ASN A 137 26.58 -43.93 -21.45
N LEU A 138 27.76 -44.50 -21.17
CA LEU A 138 28.95 -44.43 -22.04
C LEU A 138 29.07 -45.61 -23.02
N GLN A 139 28.13 -46.55 -22.97
CA GLN A 139 28.13 -47.77 -23.79
C GLN A 139 28.15 -47.49 -25.31
N GLN A 140 27.80 -46.27 -25.74
CA GLN A 140 27.82 -45.88 -27.15
C GLN A 140 29.18 -45.35 -27.66
N ARG A 141 30.25 -45.33 -26.84
CA ARG A 141 31.58 -44.91 -27.34
C ARG A 141 32.21 -45.97 -28.23
N LYS A 142 32.66 -45.56 -29.41
CA LYS A 142 33.34 -46.40 -30.42
C LYS A 142 34.50 -47.23 -29.83
N GLY A 143 35.25 -46.69 -28.86
CA GLY A 143 36.34 -47.40 -28.19
C GLY A 143 35.91 -48.59 -27.30
N ILE A 144 34.68 -48.59 -26.78
CA ILE A 144 34.11 -49.74 -26.03
C ILE A 144 33.49 -50.74 -27.00
N GLN A 145 32.74 -50.26 -28.00
CA GLN A 145 32.14 -51.12 -29.04
C GLN A 145 33.20 -51.90 -29.82
N ASN A 146 34.35 -51.28 -30.07
CA ASN A 146 35.47 -51.90 -30.76
C ASN A 146 36.46 -52.60 -29.81
N SER A 147 36.12 -52.75 -28.52
CA SER A 147 36.97 -53.36 -27.49
C SER A 147 38.40 -52.79 -27.38
N ALA A 148 38.63 -51.56 -27.88
CA ALA A 148 39.92 -50.88 -27.85
C ALA A 148 40.26 -50.29 -26.47
N TYR A 149 39.33 -50.38 -25.52
CA TYR A 149 39.49 -49.94 -24.13
C TYR A 149 39.18 -51.11 -23.19
N ALA A 150 40.17 -51.56 -22.43
CA ALA A 150 40.09 -52.73 -21.55
C ALA A 150 39.42 -52.47 -20.19
N GLY A 151 39.03 -51.22 -19.90
CA GLY A 151 38.39 -50.86 -18.64
C GLY A 151 36.95 -51.38 -18.51
N SER A 152 36.46 -51.47 -17.27
CA SER A 152 35.05 -51.76 -16.97
C SER A 152 34.15 -50.69 -17.60
N GLY A 153 33.08 -51.11 -18.30
CA GLY A 153 32.06 -50.23 -18.88
C GLY A 153 31.18 -49.52 -17.84
N GLU A 154 31.54 -49.61 -16.56
CA GLU A 154 30.76 -49.07 -15.45
C GLU A 154 30.83 -47.54 -15.32
N ASN A 155 29.70 -47.03 -14.88
CA ASN A 155 29.25 -45.64 -15.03
C ASN A 155 30.20 -44.58 -14.44
N ILE A 156 30.53 -43.57 -15.26
CA ILE A 156 31.09 -42.32 -14.74
C ILE A 156 29.95 -41.51 -14.10
N LEU A 157 30.11 -41.20 -12.81
CA LEU A 157 29.21 -40.32 -12.08
C LEU A 157 29.75 -38.89 -12.15
N TYR A 158 29.05 -37.99 -12.85
CA TYR A 158 29.30 -36.56 -12.68
C TYR A 158 28.69 -36.12 -11.36
N ARG A 159 29.53 -35.67 -10.42
CA ARG A 159 29.09 -35.09 -9.14
C ARG A 159 28.89 -33.59 -9.31
N ILE A 160 27.64 -33.15 -9.34
CA ILE A 160 27.29 -31.73 -9.41
C ILE A 160 27.02 -31.25 -7.98
N HIS A 161 27.68 -30.15 -7.61
CA HIS A 161 27.44 -29.44 -6.37
C HIS A 161 26.63 -28.19 -6.69
N GLY A 162 25.36 -28.16 -6.28
CA GLY A 162 24.52 -26.96 -6.36
C GLY A 162 24.30 -26.40 -4.96
N ARG A 163 24.48 -25.09 -4.79
CA ARG A 163 24.00 -24.37 -3.61
C ARG A 163 22.78 -23.56 -4.03
N THR A 164 21.63 -23.90 -3.47
CA THR A 164 20.37 -23.19 -3.76
C THR A 164 19.88 -22.53 -2.48
N TYR A 165 19.26 -21.36 -2.62
CA TYR A 165 18.69 -20.63 -1.49
C TYR A 165 17.20 -20.93 -1.43
N LEU A 166 16.72 -21.35 -0.27
CA LEU A 166 15.29 -21.41 -0.01
C LEU A 166 14.83 -19.98 0.32
N SER A 167 13.88 -19.46 -0.44
CA SER A 167 13.15 -18.24 -0.11
C SER A 167 11.89 -18.61 0.64
N GLU A 168 11.75 -18.16 1.88
CA GLU A 168 10.48 -18.20 2.58
C GLU A 168 9.54 -17.21 1.89
N THR A 169 8.57 -17.71 1.13
CA THR A 169 7.47 -16.90 0.60
C THR A 169 6.57 -16.56 1.77
N VAL A 170 6.62 -15.32 2.26
CA VAL A 170 5.60 -14.80 3.17
C VAL A 170 4.35 -14.63 2.32
N SER A 171 3.34 -15.47 2.54
CA SER A 171 2.01 -15.29 1.96
C SER A 171 1.48 -13.95 2.45
N VAL A 172 1.23 -13.03 1.52
CA VAL A 172 0.51 -11.79 1.79
C VAL A 172 -0.98 -12.15 1.70
N GLU A 173 -1.64 -12.24 2.85
CA GLU A 173 -3.11 -12.26 2.95
C GLU A 173 -3.66 -10.83 2.97
#